data_AF-A0A9X6SRB5-F1
#
_entry.id   AF-A0A9X6SRB5-F1
#
_cell.length_a   1.000
_cell.length_b   1.000
_cell.length_c   1.000
_cell.angle_alpha   90.00
_cell.angle_beta   90.00
_cell.angle_gamma   90.00
#
_symmetry.space_group_name_H-M   'P 1'
#
loop_
_entity.id
_entity.type
_entity.pdbx_description
1 polymer ?
#
loop_
_entity_poly.entity_id
_entity_poly.type
_entity_poly.pdbx_seq_one_letter_code
_entity_poly.pdbx_strand_id
1 'polypeptide(L)'
;TDSYITSETYWHKKLEGSLPWSEFPSSIPKPLKGSYKEGAYQTIFDFNLNCAVHDFSKKHSISKYRVLLSMYIVLLHHMTNQTDLIVGMPINMRERHTQEQGVFGYFVNTIPLRVQFSPDNTFLE
;
A
#
# COMPACT_ATOMS: atom_id res chain seq x y z
N THR A 1 4.77 -1.83 -27.71
CA THR A 1 3.39 -2.33 -27.90
C THR A 1 2.43 -1.33 -27.32
N ASP A 2 1.20 -1.24 -27.83
CA ASP A 2 0.21 -0.22 -27.40
C ASP A 2 -0.13 -0.31 -25.89
N SER A 3 -0.05 -1.51 -25.32
CA SER A 3 -0.20 -1.75 -23.87
C SER A 3 0.87 -1.05 -23.01
N TYR A 4 2.12 -0.98 -23.49
CA TYR A 4 3.20 -0.29 -22.78
C TYR A 4 2.94 1.23 -22.75
N ILE A 5 2.65 1.82 -23.91
CA ILE A 5 2.38 3.26 -24.04
C ILE A 5 1.18 3.65 -23.17
N THR A 6 0.14 2.81 -23.13
CA THR A 6 -1.04 3.01 -22.28
C THR A 6 -0.66 3.03 -20.79
N SER A 7 0.15 2.06 -20.36
CA SER A 7 0.59 1.96 -18.95
C SER A 7 1.51 3.11 -18.55
N GLU A 8 2.46 3.48 -19.41
CA GLU A 8 3.36 4.61 -19.24
C GLU A 8 2.58 5.92 -19.09
N THR A 9 1.65 6.17 -20.01
CA THR A 9 0.78 7.36 -19.97
C THR A 9 -0.05 7.40 -18.69
N TYR A 10 -0.60 6.26 -18.27
CA TYR A 10 -1.36 6.16 -17.03
C TYR A 10 -0.51 6.55 -15.81
N TRP A 11 0.71 6.02 -15.69
CA TRP A 11 1.57 6.29 -14.54
C TRP A 11 2.09 7.71 -14.50
N HIS A 12 2.47 8.27 -15.67
CA HIS A 12 2.84 9.68 -15.76
C HIS A 12 1.72 10.59 -15.27
N LYS A 13 0.48 10.32 -15.68
CA LYS A 13 -0.68 11.08 -15.22
C LYS A 13 -0.99 10.84 -13.74
N LYS A 14 -0.94 9.59 -13.27
CA LYS A 14 -1.29 9.25 -11.87
C LYS A 14 -0.30 9.85 -10.86
N LEU A 15 0.96 10.01 -11.26
CA LEU A 15 2.05 10.53 -10.43
C LEU A 15 2.50 11.93 -10.88
N GLU A 16 1.65 12.67 -11.58
CA GLU A 16 1.96 14.05 -11.95
C GLU A 16 1.88 15.01 -10.74
N GLY A 17 2.49 16.18 -10.91
CA GLY A 17 2.50 17.23 -9.90
C GLY A 17 3.47 16.98 -8.74
N SER A 18 3.19 17.61 -7.60
CA SER A 18 3.99 17.44 -6.39
C SER A 18 3.69 16.09 -5.74
N LEU A 19 4.74 15.31 -5.43
CA LEU A 19 4.61 14.05 -4.73
C LEU A 19 4.82 14.27 -3.22
N PRO A 20 3.88 13.81 -2.37
CA PRO A 20 3.98 14.02 -0.93
C PRO A 20 5.17 13.24 -0.35
N TRP A 21 5.92 13.91 0.53
CA TRP A 21 6.88 13.26 1.41
C TRP A 21 6.24 13.06 2.78
N SER A 22 6.16 11.82 3.26
CA SER A 22 5.57 11.53 4.56
C SER A 22 6.57 11.78 5.70
N GLU A 23 6.20 12.67 6.62
CA GLU A 23 6.91 12.85 7.88
C GLU A 23 6.09 12.24 9.01
N PHE A 24 6.68 11.27 9.69
CA PHE A 24 6.08 10.66 10.87
C PHE A 24 6.49 11.46 12.11
N PRO A 25 5.60 11.59 13.11
CA PRO A 25 5.94 12.16 14.40
C PRO A 25 6.90 11.20 15.11
N SER A 26 8.20 11.36 14.84
CA SER A 26 9.27 10.60 15.48
C SER A 26 10.11 11.55 16.33
N SER A 27 10.30 11.19 17.58
CA SER A 27 11.27 11.85 18.47
C SER A 27 12.72 11.41 18.18
N ILE A 28 12.92 10.46 17.26
CA ILE A 28 14.23 9.92 16.91
C ILE A 28 14.85 10.80 15.81
N PRO A 29 16.05 11.37 16.01
CA PRO A 29 16.74 12.15 14.98
C PRO A 29 16.96 11.29 13.72
N LYS A 30 16.76 11.89 12.54
CA LYS A 30 16.95 11.22 11.24
C LYS A 30 18.33 10.56 11.23
N PRO A 31 18.42 9.23 10.97
CA PRO A 31 19.70 8.54 10.97
C PRO A 31 20.63 9.14 9.91
N LEU A 32 21.93 9.22 10.25
CA LEU A 32 22.97 9.55 9.27
C LEU A 32 22.93 8.53 8.12
N LYS A 33 23.20 8.99 6.89
CA LYS A 33 23.24 8.12 5.70
C LYS A 33 24.06 6.85 5.99
N GLY A 34 23.45 5.68 5.79
CA GLY A 34 24.08 4.37 6.02
C GLY A 34 23.88 3.77 7.42
N SER A 35 23.23 4.48 8.35
CA SER A 35 22.86 3.97 9.66
C SER A 35 21.40 3.51 9.67
N TYR A 36 21.13 2.32 9.14
CA TYR A 36 19.81 1.72 9.20
C TYR A 36 19.72 0.86 10.47
N LYS A 37 18.92 1.30 11.44
CA LYS A 37 18.51 0.43 12.55
C LYS A 37 17.24 -0.28 12.14
N GLU A 38 17.35 -1.59 11.95
CA GLU A 38 16.21 -2.44 11.67
C GLU A 38 15.55 -2.87 12.99
N GLY A 39 14.23 -3.00 12.95
CA GLY A 39 13.43 -3.50 14.05
C GLY A 39 12.18 -4.14 13.48
N ALA A 40 11.76 -5.25 14.08
CA ALA A 40 10.51 -5.91 13.73
C ALA A 40 9.60 -5.88 14.95
N TYR A 41 8.38 -5.40 14.76
CA TYR A 41 7.30 -5.55 15.72
C TYR A 41 6.26 -6.50 15.12
N GLN A 42 5.96 -7.57 15.84
CA GLN A 42 4.97 -8.56 15.44
C GLN A 42 3.88 -8.61 16.50
N THR A 43 2.63 -8.62 16.04
CA THR A 43 1.46 -8.82 16.88
C THR A 43 0.44 -9.67 16.13
N ILE A 44 -0.51 -10.23 16.86
CA ILE A 44 -1.58 -11.06 16.33
C ILE A 44 -2.89 -10.33 16.60
N PHE A 45 -3.73 -10.19 15.57
CA PHE A 45 -5.09 -9.70 15.76
C PHE A 45 -5.92 -10.74 16.49
N ASP A 46 -6.72 -10.30 17.45
CA ASP A 46 -7.62 -11.19 18.15
C ASP A 46 -8.66 -11.82 17.19
N PHE A 47 -9.26 -12.91 17.65
CA PHE A 47 -10.21 -13.69 16.86
C PHE A 47 -11.42 -12.86 16.41
N ASN A 48 -11.94 -12.00 17.29
CA ASN A 48 -13.12 -11.21 17.01
C ASN A 48 -12.84 -10.18 15.90
N LEU A 49 -11.67 -9.54 15.94
CA LEU A 49 -11.24 -8.60 14.90
C LEU A 49 -11.06 -9.31 13.55
N ASN A 50 -10.48 -10.52 13.54
CA ASN A 50 -10.35 -11.30 12.31
C ASN A 50 -11.72 -11.65 11.70
N CYS A 51 -12.66 -12.09 12.54
CA CYS A 51 -14.04 -12.35 12.13
C CYS A 51 -14.71 -11.09 11.58
N ALA A 52 -14.59 -9.95 12.27
CA ALA A 52 -15.14 -8.68 11.81
C ALA A 52 -14.59 -8.25 10.44
N VAL A 53 -13.28 -8.37 10.23
CA VAL A 53 -12.65 -8.09 8.92
C VAL A 53 -13.15 -9.07 7.85
N HIS A 54 -13.30 -10.34 8.19
CA HIS A 54 -13.84 -11.33 7.26
C HIS A 54 -15.27 -11.01 6.85
N ASP A 55 -16.14 -10.75 7.80
CA ASP A 55 -17.56 -10.47 7.56
C ASP A 55 -17.73 -9.16 6.80
N PHE A 56 -16.96 -8.13 7.14
CA PHE A 56 -16.93 -6.87 6.40
C PHE A 56 -16.50 -7.09 4.94
N SER A 57 -15.41 -7.83 4.72
CA SER A 57 -14.90 -8.13 3.38
C SER A 57 -15.94 -8.87 2.53
N LYS A 58 -16.65 -9.83 3.14
CA LYS A 58 -17.70 -10.61 2.49
C LYS A 58 -18.93 -9.76 2.18
N LYS A 59 -19.38 -8.94 3.14
CA LYS A 59 -20.54 -8.04 3.00
C LYS A 59 -20.35 -7.05 1.84
N HIS A 60 -19.14 -6.53 1.67
CA HIS A 60 -18.82 -5.54 0.64
C HIS A 60 -18.19 -6.15 -0.63
N SER A 61 -18.11 -7.49 -0.72
CA SER A 61 -17.51 -8.20 -1.87
C SER A 61 -16.10 -7.72 -2.23
N ILE A 62 -15.29 -7.40 -1.21
CA ILE A 62 -13.89 -6.99 -1.35
C ILE A 62 -12.96 -7.99 -0.67
N SER A 63 -11.68 -7.97 -1.02
CA SER A 63 -10.70 -8.84 -0.37
C SER A 63 -10.36 -8.33 1.03
N LYS A 64 -10.01 -9.24 1.96
CA LYS A 64 -9.45 -8.89 3.27
C LYS A 64 -8.21 -7.99 3.13
N TYR A 65 -7.40 -8.22 2.09
CA TYR A 65 -6.25 -7.39 1.76
C TYR A 65 -6.64 -5.93 1.55
N ARG A 66 -7.70 -5.64 0.79
CA ARG A 66 -8.18 -4.26 0.59
C ARG A 66 -8.63 -3.62 1.90
N VAL A 67 -9.36 -4.36 2.74
CA VAL A 67 -9.79 -3.86 4.06
C VAL A 67 -8.59 -3.46 4.92
N LEU A 68 -7.60 -4.36 5.04
CA LEU A 68 -6.40 -4.11 5.85
C LEU A 68 -5.53 -2.99 5.26
N LEU A 69 -5.43 -2.91 3.94
CA LEU A 69 -4.71 -1.83 3.26
C LEU A 69 -5.38 -0.48 3.51
N SER A 70 -6.71 -0.40 3.42
CA SER A 70 -7.46 0.82 3.75
C SER A 70 -7.27 1.22 5.22
N MET A 71 -7.34 0.26 6.15
CA MET A 71 -7.06 0.52 7.57
C MET A 71 -5.63 1.05 7.78
N TYR A 72 -4.65 0.48 7.08
CA TYR A 72 -3.27 0.95 7.13
C TYR A 72 -3.14 2.39 6.61
N ILE A 73 -3.75 2.71 5.47
CA ILE A 73 -3.70 4.04 4.87
C ILE A 73 -4.41 5.07 5.77
N VAL A 74 -5.56 4.72 6.35
CA VAL A 74 -6.26 5.55 7.34
C VAL A 74 -5.41 5.78 8.59
N LEU A 75 -4.73 4.75 9.09
CA LEU A 75 -3.80 4.89 10.21
C LEU A 75 -2.67 5.86 9.88
N LEU A 76 -2.06 5.74 8.70
CA LEU A 76 -1.02 6.68 8.24
C LEU A 76 -1.55 8.11 8.18
N HIS A 77 -2.74 8.31 7.62
CA HIS A 77 -3.41 9.62 7.60
C HIS A 77 -3.57 10.19 9.01
N HIS A 78 -4.06 9.40 9.97
CA HIS A 78 -4.18 9.85 11.36
C HIS A 78 -2.85 10.15 12.05
N MET A 79 -1.78 9.44 11.69
CA MET A 79 -0.46 9.66 12.29
C MET A 79 0.25 10.88 11.72
N THR A 80 0.05 11.19 10.43
CA THR A 80 0.78 12.28 9.74
C THR A 80 -0.07 13.53 9.49
N ASN A 81 -1.40 13.43 9.66
CA ASN A 81 -2.39 14.43 9.23
C ASN A 81 -2.31 14.81 7.73
N GLN A 82 -1.66 13.99 6.90
CA GLN A 82 -1.52 14.25 5.47
C GLN A 82 -2.73 13.70 4.71
N THR A 83 -3.27 14.50 3.80
CA THR A 83 -4.40 14.11 2.94
C THR A 83 -3.96 13.55 1.58
N ASP A 84 -2.67 13.56 1.26
CA ASP A 84 -2.12 12.92 0.05
C ASP A 84 -0.98 11.99 0.50
N LEU A 85 -1.15 10.68 0.26
CA LEU A 85 -0.24 9.63 0.69
C LEU A 85 0.12 8.72 -0.47
N ILE A 86 1.37 8.26 -0.52
CA ILE A 86 1.85 7.26 -1.47
C ILE A 86 2.37 6.05 -0.69
N VAL A 87 1.76 4.88 -0.92
CA VAL A 87 2.16 3.61 -0.31
C VAL A 87 2.65 2.65 -1.38
N GLY A 88 3.85 2.08 -1.20
CA GLY A 88 4.38 1.05 -2.09
C GLY A 88 3.71 -0.30 -1.85
N MET A 89 3.21 -0.93 -2.91
CA MET A 89 2.60 -2.26 -2.87
C MET A 89 3.45 -3.25 -3.65
N PRO A 90 4.13 -4.21 -3.00
CA PRO A 90 4.85 -5.27 -3.70
C PRO A 90 3.83 -6.22 -4.35
N ILE A 91 3.98 -6.43 -5.65
CA ILE A 91 3.13 -7.29 -6.47
C ILE A 91 4.01 -8.33 -7.15
N ASN A 92 3.55 -9.57 -7.16
CA ASN A 92 4.21 -10.65 -7.87
C ASN A 92 3.82 -10.61 -9.36
N MET A 93 4.81 -10.48 -10.24
CA MET A 93 4.60 -10.47 -11.70
C MET A 93 4.48 -11.87 -12.30
N ARG A 94 4.59 -12.94 -11.51
CA ARG A 94 4.35 -14.30 -12.00
C ARG A 94 2.86 -14.53 -12.22
N GLU A 95 2.48 -14.77 -13.46
CA GLU A 95 1.14 -15.23 -13.77
C GLU A 95 0.92 -16.69 -13.34
N ARG A 96 -0.31 -17.00 -12.93
CA ARG A 96 -0.67 -18.31 -12.34
C ARG A 96 -0.63 -19.47 -13.33
N HIS A 97 -0.26 -19.24 -14.59
CA HIS A 97 -0.20 -20.27 -15.64
C HIS A 97 0.97 -20.12 -16.62
N THR A 98 2.03 -19.35 -16.29
CA THR A 98 3.21 -19.20 -17.16
C THR A 98 4.33 -20.17 -16.81
N GLN A 99 5.25 -20.37 -17.75
CA GLN A 99 6.45 -21.22 -17.60
C GLN A 99 7.39 -20.75 -16.47
N GLU A 100 7.21 -19.53 -15.97
CA GLU A 100 8.08 -18.88 -14.99
C GLU A 100 7.87 -19.40 -13.55
N GLN A 101 6.86 -20.23 -13.30
CA GLN A 101 6.59 -20.75 -11.95
C GLN A 101 7.75 -21.57 -11.39
N GLY A 102 8.41 -22.36 -12.24
CA GLY A 102 9.58 -23.17 -11.86
C GLY A 102 10.90 -22.40 -11.87
N VAL A 103 10.90 -21.12 -12.25
CA VAL A 103 12.13 -20.34 -12.40
C VAL A 103 12.47 -19.68 -11.07
N PHE A 104 13.72 -19.82 -10.63
CA PHE A 104 14.26 -19.03 -9.52
C PHE A 104 14.69 -17.66 -10.04
N GLY A 105 14.25 -16.59 -9.39
CA GLY A 105 14.55 -15.23 -9.81
C GLY A 105 13.69 -14.18 -9.11
N TYR A 106 13.99 -12.91 -9.38
CA TYR A 106 13.28 -11.76 -8.83
C TYR A 106 12.14 -11.33 -9.76
N PHE A 107 10.90 -11.50 -9.30
CA PHE A 107 9.69 -11.17 -10.06
C PHE A 107 8.76 -10.23 -9.28
N VAL A 108 9.27 -9.60 -8.22
CA VAL A 108 8.51 -8.64 -7.43
C VAL A 108 8.64 -7.27 -8.05
N ASN A 109 7.52 -6.65 -8.38
CA ASN A 109 7.47 -5.24 -8.74
C ASN A 109 6.70 -4.46 -7.69
N THR A 110 7.19 -3.29 -7.31
CA THR A 110 6.51 -2.43 -6.35
C THR A 110 5.73 -1.35 -7.09
N ILE A 111 4.42 -1.34 -6.93
CA ILE A 111 3.54 -0.35 -7.55
C ILE A 111 3.17 0.72 -6.50
N PRO A 112 3.29 2.02 -6.83
CA PRO A 112 2.88 3.08 -5.92
C PRO A 112 1.35 3.25 -5.93
N LEU A 113 0.74 3.18 -4.75
CA LEU A 113 -0.65 3.52 -4.52
C LEU A 113 -0.73 4.93 -3.94
N ARG A 114 -1.09 5.91 -4.76
CA ARG A 114 -1.39 7.29 -4.33
C ARG A 114 -2.86 7.40 -3.94
N VAL A 115 -3.12 7.82 -2.70
CA VAL A 115 -4.45 8.02 -2.12
C VAL A 115 -4.57 9.47 -1.66
N GLN A 116 -5.68 10.10 -2.06
CA GLN A 116 -6.05 11.45 -1.66
C GLN A 116 -7.33 11.39 -0.83
N PHE A 117 -7.28 11.92 0.38
CA PHE A 117 -8.39 11.96 1.32
C PHE A 117 -9.20 13.25 1.14
N SER A 118 -10.51 13.10 1.00
CA SER A 118 -11.49 14.16 1.17
C SER A 118 -12.15 14.06 2.54
N PRO A 119 -12.51 15.17 3.20
CA PRO A 119 -13.26 15.15 4.46
C PRO A 119 -14.58 14.36 4.40
N ASP A 120 -15.17 14.27 3.22
CA ASP A 120 -16.44 13.59 3.00
C ASP A 120 -16.29 12.08 2.77
N ASN A 121 -15.06 11.56 2.66
CA ASN A 121 -14.86 10.15 2.38
C ASN A 121 -15.23 9.26 3.56
N THR A 122 -16.05 8.25 3.27
CA THR A 122 -16.30 7.16 4.21
C THR A 122 -15.26 6.05 4.03
N PHE A 123 -15.18 5.11 4.98
CA PHE A 123 -14.24 3.98 4.89
C PHE A 123 -14.44 3.10 3.63
N LEU A 124 -15.61 3.16 2.99
CA LEU A 124 -15.90 2.39 1.78
C LEU A 124 -15.43 3.06 0.48
N GLU A 125 -15.10 4.35 0.52
CA GLU A 125 -14.67 5.15 -0.62
C GLU A 125 -13.13 5.17 -0.72
#